data_AF-A0A2T0U0G4-F1
#
_entry.id   AF-A0A2T0U0G4-F1
#
_cell.length_a   1.000
_cell.length_b   1.000
_cell.length_c   1.000
_cell.angle_alpha   90.00
_cell.angle_beta   90.00
_cell.angle_gamma   90.00
#
_symmetry.space_group_name_H-M   'P 1'
#
loop_
_entity.id
_entity.type
_entity.pdbx_description
1 polymer ?
#
loop_
_entity_poly.entity_id
_entity_poly.type
_entity_poly.pdbx_seq_one_letter_code
_entity_poly.pdbx_strand_id
1 'polypeptide(L)'
;MKYVITWTAREGGSAGQNEEATQRALELFGKWTPESNLQIHQLVGGLDARTGVCVCETDDPHAIVLTTAYFAPFFSYTVMPVMDVQQTVESIQAATARRG
;
A
#
# COMPACT_ATOMS: atom_id res chain seq x y z
N MET A 1 12.45 6.05 1.70
CA MET A 1 11.98 5.61 0.36
C MET A 1 10.46 5.76 0.27
N LYS A 2 9.90 6.14 -0.89
CA LYS A 2 8.45 6.26 -1.08
C LYS A 2 7.85 5.00 -1.68
N TYR A 3 6.61 4.71 -1.31
CA TYR A 3 5.87 3.55 -1.78
C TYR A 3 4.45 3.93 -2.15
N VAL A 4 3.94 3.31 -3.21
CA VAL A 4 2.51 3.23 -3.51
C VAL A 4 2.07 1.79 -3.25
N ILE A 5 1.17 1.61 -2.29
CA ILE A 5 0.57 0.34 -1.96
C ILE A 5 -0.87 0.37 -2.44
N THR A 6 -1.25 -0.54 -3.33
CA THR A 6 -2.65 -0.73 -3.70
C THR A 6 -3.14 -2.06 -3.18
N TRP A 7 -4.42 -2.14 -2.84
CA TRP A 7 -5.03 -3.41 -2.44
C TRP A 7 -6.38 -3.67 -3.07
N THR A 8 -6.78 -4.94 -3.05
CA THR A 8 -8.12 -5.40 -3.39
C THR A 8 -8.57 -6.43 -2.37
N ALA A 9 -9.80 -6.31 -1.87
CA ALA A 9 -10.45 -7.29 -1.01
C ALA A 9 -10.51 -8.66 -1.69
N ARG A 10 -10.01 -9.68 -0.99
CA ARG A 10 -10.09 -11.07 -1.42
C ARG A 10 -11.55 -11.53 -1.39
N GLU A 11 -11.96 -12.20 -2.44
CA GLU A 11 -13.22 -12.94 -2.50
C GLU A 11 -12.91 -14.39 -2.78
N GLY A 12 -13.54 -15.30 -2.06
CA GLY A 12 -13.32 -16.74 -2.22
C GLY A 12 -14.35 -17.61 -1.52
N GLY A 13 -15.19 -17.03 -0.65
CA GLY A 13 -16.29 -17.72 0.01
C GLY A 13 -17.67 -17.27 -0.50
N SER A 14 -18.70 -17.74 0.20
CA SER A 14 -20.08 -17.25 0.02
C SER A 14 -20.20 -15.76 0.40
N ALA A 15 -21.29 -15.12 0.02
CA ALA A 15 -21.56 -13.72 0.37
C ALA A 15 -21.44 -13.46 1.88
N GLY A 16 -22.03 -14.33 2.72
CA GLY A 16 -21.95 -14.21 4.18
C GLY A 16 -20.51 -14.37 4.71
N GLN A 17 -19.73 -15.29 4.15
CA GLN A 17 -18.31 -15.44 4.53
C GLN A 17 -17.47 -14.21 4.17
N ASN A 18 -17.76 -13.58 3.03
CA ASN A 18 -17.08 -12.35 2.62
C ASN A 18 -17.50 -11.15 3.50
N GLU A 19 -18.76 -11.09 3.92
CA GLU A 19 -19.26 -10.07 4.86
C GLU A 19 -18.59 -10.21 6.24
N GLU A 20 -18.52 -11.44 6.79
CA GLU A 20 -17.81 -11.72 8.04
C GLU A 20 -16.32 -11.34 7.96
N ALA A 21 -15.66 -11.67 6.85
CA ALA A 21 -14.27 -11.28 6.61
C ALA A 21 -14.10 -9.75 6.57
N THR A 22 -15.03 -9.04 5.94
CA THR A 22 -15.04 -7.58 5.88
C THR A 22 -15.20 -6.97 7.27
N GLN A 23 -16.16 -7.47 8.06
CA GLN A 23 -16.37 -7.01 9.43
C GLN A 23 -15.11 -7.20 10.27
N ARG A 24 -14.44 -8.35 10.13
CA ARG A 24 -13.19 -8.63 10.84
C ARG A 24 -12.05 -7.69 10.42
N ALA A 25 -11.93 -7.40 9.12
CA ALA A 25 -10.93 -6.46 8.62
C ALA A 25 -11.14 -5.04 9.19
N LEU A 26 -12.40 -4.59 9.29
CA LEU A 26 -12.76 -3.29 9.88
C LEU A 26 -12.44 -3.22 11.38
N GLU A 27 -12.71 -4.28 12.13
CA GLU A 27 -12.34 -4.36 13.55
C GLU A 27 -10.83 -4.26 13.78
N LEU A 28 -10.04 -4.91 12.92
CA LEU A 28 -8.59 -4.84 12.96
C LEU A 28 -8.10 -3.45 12.56
N PHE A 29 -8.70 -2.86 11.53
CA PHE A 29 -8.35 -1.52 11.08
C PHE A 29 -8.59 -0.47 12.16
N GLY A 30 -9.72 -0.56 12.89
CA GLY A 30 -10.02 0.35 14.00
C GLY A 30 -9.04 0.28 15.19
N LYS A 31 -8.20 -0.76 15.26
CA LYS A 31 -7.17 -0.95 16.29
C LYS A 31 -5.76 -0.73 15.76
N TRP A 32 -5.60 -0.68 14.44
CA TRP A 32 -4.30 -0.62 13.80
C TRP A 32 -3.71 0.79 13.94
N THR A 33 -2.47 0.84 14.37
CA THR A 33 -1.64 2.04 14.34
C THR A 33 -0.46 1.78 13.40
N PRO A 34 -0.18 2.69 12.45
CA PRO A 34 1.01 2.57 11.61
C PRO A 34 2.30 2.51 12.44
N GLU A 35 3.32 1.85 11.89
CA GLU A 35 4.66 1.85 12.48
C GLU A 35 5.18 3.29 12.64
N SER A 36 5.92 3.57 13.72
CA SER A 36 6.36 4.94 14.06
C SER A 36 7.30 5.55 13.02
N ASN A 37 7.98 4.72 12.23
CA ASN A 37 8.88 5.09 11.13
C ASN A 37 8.20 5.05 9.75
N LEU A 38 6.87 4.87 9.70
CA LEU A 38 6.08 4.85 8.47
C LEU A 38 5.22 6.11 8.37
N GLN A 39 5.63 7.05 7.52
CA GLN A 39 4.84 8.24 7.23
C GLN A 39 3.78 7.92 6.17
N ILE A 40 2.50 8.09 6.50
CA ILE A 40 1.40 7.98 5.54
C ILE A 40 1.09 9.36 4.98
N HIS A 41 1.25 9.54 3.67
CA HIS A 41 0.93 10.77 2.94
C HIS A 41 -0.52 10.81 2.47
N GLN A 42 -1.03 9.65 2.01
CA GLN A 42 -2.41 9.48 1.56
C GLN A 42 -2.88 8.07 1.91
N LEU A 43 -4.11 7.95 2.41
CA LEU A 43 -4.79 6.67 2.63
C LEU A 43 -6.24 6.82 2.17
N VAL A 44 -6.56 6.24 1.02
CA VAL A 44 -7.86 6.44 0.35
C VAL A 44 -8.49 5.11 -0.05
N GLY A 45 -9.81 5.02 0.11
CA GLY A 45 -10.62 3.88 -0.32
C GLY A 45 -11.19 4.09 -1.72
N GLY A 46 -11.30 3.01 -2.49
CA GLY A 46 -11.98 2.99 -3.77
C GLY A 46 -13.50 3.07 -3.62
N LEU A 47 -14.17 3.62 -4.64
CA LEU A 47 -15.64 3.78 -4.64
C LEU A 47 -16.40 2.46 -4.84
N ASP A 48 -15.69 1.39 -5.18
CA ASP A 48 -16.22 0.03 -5.23
C ASP A 48 -16.22 -0.68 -3.86
N ALA A 49 -15.79 0.01 -2.79
CA ALA A 49 -15.65 -0.48 -1.42
C ALA A 49 -14.72 -1.69 -1.24
N ARG A 50 -13.95 -2.04 -2.27
CA ARG A 50 -13.08 -3.22 -2.29
C ARG A 50 -11.61 -2.89 -2.49
N THR A 51 -11.34 -1.73 -3.08
CA THR A 51 -9.99 -1.31 -3.42
C THR A 51 -9.53 -0.16 -2.54
N GLY A 52 -8.23 0.13 -2.57
CA GLY A 52 -7.69 1.33 -1.96
C GLY A 52 -6.23 1.53 -2.27
N VAL A 53 -5.74 2.70 -1.88
CA VAL A 53 -4.38 3.17 -2.14
C VAL A 53 -3.82 3.80 -0.88
N CYS A 54 -2.58 3.44 -0.54
CA CYS A 54 -1.76 4.09 0.46
C CYS A 54 -0.50 4.63 -0.23
N VAL A 55 -0.24 5.92 -0.06
CA VAL A 55 1.04 6.54 -0.42
C VAL A 55 1.77 6.77 0.89
N CYS A 56 2.93 6.15 1.05
CA CYS A 56 3.69 6.21 2.30
C CYS A 56 5.19 6.30 2.06
N GLU A 57 5.91 6.66 3.11
CA GLU A 57 7.36 6.86 3.08
C GLU A 57 8.00 6.28 4.33
N THR A 58 9.06 5.51 4.12
CA THR A 58 9.89 4.94 5.18
C THR A 58 11.24 4.53 4.61
N ASP A 59 12.29 4.57 5.44
CA ASP A 59 13.61 4.02 5.09
C ASP A 59 13.77 2.57 5.57
N ASP A 60 12.77 2.03 6.26
CA ASP A 60 12.74 0.65 6.72
C ASP A 60 11.70 -0.18 5.94
N PRO A 61 12.10 -1.02 4.97
CA PRO A 61 11.17 -1.85 4.22
C PRO A 61 10.42 -2.87 5.10
N HIS A 62 10.89 -3.16 6.32
CA HIS A 62 10.15 -4.02 7.25
C HIS A 62 8.81 -3.40 7.67
N ALA A 63 8.72 -2.07 7.78
CA ALA A 63 7.46 -1.39 8.11
C ALA A 63 6.38 -1.61 7.05
N ILE A 64 6.77 -1.73 5.77
CA ILE A 64 5.86 -2.04 4.66
C ILE A 64 5.37 -3.49 4.76
N VAL A 65 6.28 -4.43 5.07
CA VAL A 65 5.91 -5.84 5.28
C VAL A 65 4.98 -6.00 6.47
N LEU A 66 5.24 -5.34 7.60
CA LEU A 66 4.39 -5.40 8.79
C LEU A 66 2.98 -4.85 8.49
N THR A 67 2.91 -3.69 7.83
CA THR A 67 1.63 -3.07 7.43
C THR A 67 0.80 -3.99 6.52
N THR A 68 1.43 -4.57 5.49
CA THR A 68 0.72 -5.44 4.54
C THR A 68 0.40 -6.82 5.12
N ALA A 69 1.29 -7.38 5.95
CA ALA A 69 1.07 -8.65 6.63
C ALA A 69 -0.10 -8.59 7.62
N TYR A 70 -0.28 -7.46 8.30
CA TYR A 70 -1.35 -7.26 9.28
C TYR A 70 -2.75 -7.53 8.71
N PHE A 71 -2.97 -7.21 7.44
CA PHE A 71 -4.26 -7.42 6.76
C PHE A 71 -4.19 -8.38 5.56
N ALA A 72 -3.07 -9.08 5.36
CA ALA A 72 -2.87 -10.04 4.28
C ALA A 72 -3.96 -11.12 4.14
N PRO A 73 -4.63 -11.59 5.22
CA PRO A 73 -5.76 -12.52 5.08
C PRO A 73 -6.96 -11.95 4.31
N PHE A 74 -7.15 -10.62 4.33
CA PHE A 74 -8.32 -9.95 3.75
C PHE A 74 -8.03 -9.31 2.39
N PHE A 75 -6.77 -8.96 2.13
CA PHE A 75 -6.39 -8.19 0.95
C PHE A 75 -5.29 -8.86 0.12
N SER A 76 -5.33 -8.61 -1.18
CA SER A 76 -4.22 -8.83 -2.10
C SER A 76 -3.57 -7.48 -2.40
N TYR A 77 -2.24 -7.43 -2.35
CA TYR A 77 -1.47 -6.20 -2.44
C TYR A 77 -0.61 -6.13 -3.69
N THR A 78 -0.43 -4.90 -4.19
CA THR A 78 0.70 -4.51 -5.05
C THR A 78 1.48 -3.42 -4.32
N VAL A 79 2.79 -3.59 -4.17
CA VAL A 79 3.68 -2.63 -3.53
C VAL A 79 4.68 -2.13 -4.57
N MET A 80 4.64 -0.83 -4.86
CA MET A 80 5.53 -0.19 -5.84
C MET A 80 6.46 0.79 -5.11
N PRO A 81 7.78 0.52 -5.06
CA PRO A 81 8.74 1.54 -4.65
C PRO A 81 8.75 2.65 -5.71
N VAL A 82 8.69 3.90 -5.26
CA VAL A 82 8.67 5.09 -6.12
C VAL A 82 9.63 6.14 -5.57
N MET A 83 9.96 7.12 -6.40
CA MET A 83 10.76 8.28 -6.02
C MET A 83 10.10 9.56 -6.55
N ASP A 84 10.57 10.72 -6.11
CA ASP A 84 10.03 11.98 -6.61
C ASP A 84 10.26 12.13 -8.11
N VAL A 85 9.28 12.72 -8.79
CA VAL A 85 9.32 12.88 -10.25
C VAL A 85 10.54 13.71 -10.69
N GLN A 86 10.94 14.71 -9.91
CA GLN A 86 12.13 15.53 -10.21
C GLN A 86 13.40 14.69 -10.18
N GLN A 87 13.60 13.87 -9.14
CA GLN A 87 14.75 12.97 -9.02
C GLN A 87 14.75 11.89 -10.13
N THR A 88 13.56 11.42 -10.52
CA THR A 88 13.39 10.48 -11.64
C THR A 88 13.86 11.13 -12.96
N VAL A 89 13.43 12.37 -13.23
CA VAL A 89 13.81 13.13 -14.42
C VAL A 89 15.31 13.38 -14.46
N GLU A 90 15.92 13.81 -13.36
CA GLU A 90 17.38 14.02 -13.26
C GLU A 90 18.16 12.74 -13.60
N SER A 91 17.70 11.60 -13.07
CA SER A 91 18.32 10.30 -13.34
C SER A 91 18.24 9.90 -14.82
N ILE A 92 17.10 10.16 -15.47
CA ILE A 92 16.90 9.89 -16.90
C ILE A 92 17.77 10.81 -17.77
N GLN A 93 17.88 12.10 -17.41
CA GLN A 93 18.75 13.05 -18.11
C GLN A 93 20.21 12.61 -18.03
N ALA A 94 20.70 12.26 -16.83
CA ALA A 94 22.05 11.76 -16.63
C ALA A 94 22.33 10.49 -17.43
N ALA A 95 21.38 9.54 -17.45
CA ALA A 95 21.51 8.31 -18.24
C ALA A 95 21.50 8.57 -19.76
N THR A 96 20.78 9.58 -20.23
CA THR A 96 20.73 9.96 -21.64
C THR A 96 22.02 10.65 -22.08
N ALA A 97 22.56 11.56 -21.26
CA ALA A 97 23.83 12.22 -21.53
C ALA A 97 25.03 11.25 -21.61
N ARG A 98 24.96 10.10 -20.94
CA ARG A 98 25.99 9.04 -21.03
C ARG A 98 25.93 8.21 -22.31
N ARG A 99 24.81 8.26 -23.05
CA ARG A 99 24.57 7.44 -24.24
C ARG A 99 24.85 8.20 -25.55
N GLY A 100 24.78 9.53 -25.53
CA GLY A 100 25.14 10.39 -26.66
C GLY A 100 26.61 10.76 -26.62
#